data_AF-A0A8T1UNE2-F1
#
_entry.id   AF-A0A8T1UNE2-F1
#
_cell.length_a   1.000
_cell.length_b   1.000
_cell.length_c   1.000
_cell.angle_alpha   90.00
_cell.angle_beta   90.00
_cell.angle_gamma   90.00
#
_symmetry.space_group_name_H-M   'P 1'
#
loop_
_entity.id
_entity.type
_entity.pdbx_description
1 polymer ?
#
loop_
_entity_poly.entity_id
_entity_poly.type
_entity_poly.pdbx_seq_one_letter_code
_entity_poly.pdbx_strand_id
1 'polypeptide(L)'
;MDLPSSETKIRRFKCLGWRATTECSFDGPPNPQNDLNCSNSIPKQASGYCEVEDIDTRERFRVMKRSCANTKSGAVFRCSDAPGFANFRVKAQLAVAQTKKSGFALPNVGAQSQSPSQGIVMVVYPALVASAYATIRLLRDVLGCKLPIEIWFSPDEMRKTPGSLTPLQKLNQTTTGDVIFREINTNGRPIRFEQVLFLDADNAPVRDPSFLFETPEFVKMGAVFWPDYWHPQNTMFYINTESLVWQLLDTPFVDMFEQESGQLLIDRRRHSVPLHLVSFYAFHWPNYFQLQRLAWGDKDLFRFAWLKLKVPFFMIQTPPSIAGTVIGWSFCGMTMVQHDTHGEVLFLHRNQRKLMGKLHTKLVEAQSKNQSLVGIEALPDDGYPDPEIWTHLLSFRTTSARSEYIVSGESLPGFPKWQRCYGRRDLDRNPHFYAQKFSDLSFGGIEKHLRKFAFEAVQLQQHK
;
A
#
# COMPACT_ATOMS: atom_id res chain seq x y z
N MET A 1 6.83 2.62 35.47
CA MET A 1 7.97 3.02 34.61
C MET A 1 7.65 2.72 33.15
N ASP A 2 8.46 3.18 32.20
CA ASP A 2 8.30 2.79 30.79
C ASP A 2 9.06 1.48 30.52
N LEU A 3 8.57 0.68 29.57
CA LEU A 3 9.26 -0.55 29.20
C LEU A 3 10.55 -0.19 28.45
N PRO A 4 11.74 -0.69 28.84
CA PRO A 4 13.01 -0.32 28.21
C PRO A 4 13.08 -0.71 26.72
N SER A 5 13.47 0.22 25.83
CA SER A 5 13.58 -0.05 24.38
C SER A 5 14.62 -1.12 24.03
N SER A 6 15.63 -1.32 24.90
CA SER A 6 16.65 -2.37 24.76
C SER A 6 16.22 -3.73 25.31
N GLU A 7 14.95 -3.91 25.70
CA GLU A 7 14.44 -5.17 26.23
C GLU A 7 14.53 -6.28 25.17
N THR A 8 15.24 -7.36 25.49
CA THR A 8 15.45 -8.50 24.59
C THR A 8 14.71 -9.76 25.05
N LYS A 9 14.06 -9.73 26.23
CA LYS A 9 13.35 -10.88 26.79
C LYS A 9 11.84 -10.67 26.70
N ILE A 10 11.16 -11.71 26.20
CA ILE A 10 9.70 -11.77 26.30
C ILE A 10 9.34 -11.90 27.79
N ARG A 11 8.45 -11.04 28.27
CA ARG A 11 8.00 -11.03 29.66
C ARG A 11 6.57 -11.54 29.80
N ARG A 12 6.25 -12.12 30.95
CA ARG A 12 4.91 -12.60 31.27
C ARG A 12 4.12 -11.49 31.93
N PHE A 13 3.52 -10.64 31.11
CA PHE A 13 2.74 -9.52 31.60
C PHE A 13 1.31 -9.92 31.98
N LYS A 14 0.85 -9.40 33.12
CA LYS A 14 -0.54 -9.32 33.51
C LYS A 14 -1.04 -7.89 33.32
N CYS A 15 -2.19 -7.71 32.69
CA CYS A 15 -2.83 -6.40 32.63
C CYS A 15 -3.40 -6.01 34.01
N LEU A 16 -3.15 -4.77 34.44
CA LEU A 16 -3.70 -4.17 35.67
C LEU A 16 -4.85 -3.19 35.41
N GLY A 17 -4.97 -2.67 34.19
CA GLY A 17 -6.07 -1.80 33.76
C GLY A 17 -5.59 -0.54 33.05
N TRP A 18 -6.54 0.30 32.69
CA TRP A 18 -6.31 1.65 32.19
C TRP A 18 -6.16 2.61 33.36
N ARG A 19 -5.10 3.43 33.32
CA ARG A 19 -4.87 4.54 34.24
C ARG A 19 -5.13 5.84 33.51
N ALA A 20 -6.22 6.52 33.86
CA ALA A 20 -6.58 7.78 33.24
C ALA A 20 -5.73 8.92 33.82
N THR A 21 -5.49 9.92 33.00
CA THR A 21 -4.70 11.12 33.33
C THR A 21 -5.42 12.37 32.82
N THR A 22 -5.13 13.53 33.40
CA THR A 22 -5.68 14.84 32.98
C THR A 22 -4.74 15.55 32.00
N GLU A 23 -5.13 16.75 31.57
CA GLU A 23 -4.30 17.65 30.73
C GLU A 23 -3.92 17.08 29.37
N CYS A 24 -4.68 16.08 28.89
CA CYS A 24 -4.46 15.45 27.60
C CYS A 24 -3.06 14.86 27.41
N SER A 25 -2.38 14.54 28.52
CA SER A 25 -1.04 13.97 28.54
C SER A 25 -1.06 12.67 29.32
N PHE A 26 -0.46 11.62 28.76
CA PHE A 26 -0.28 10.34 29.49
C PHE A 26 0.68 10.44 30.68
N ASP A 27 1.44 11.55 30.79
CA ASP A 27 2.25 11.89 31.96
C ASP A 27 1.58 12.97 32.84
N GLY A 28 0.32 13.34 32.54
CA GLY A 28 -0.45 14.29 33.32
C GLY A 28 -0.90 13.73 34.69
N PRO A 29 -1.49 14.57 35.55
CA PRO A 29 -1.99 14.15 36.85
C PRO A 29 -2.98 12.96 36.77
N PRO A 30 -2.97 12.00 37.72
CA PRO A 30 -3.89 10.87 37.70
C PRO A 30 -5.36 11.29 37.78
N ASN A 31 -6.24 10.53 37.11
CA ASN A 31 -7.69 10.70 37.16
C ASN A 31 -8.42 9.38 37.49
N PRO A 32 -8.35 8.91 38.75
CA PRO A 32 -8.83 7.57 39.13
C PRO A 32 -10.33 7.34 38.88
N GLN A 33 -11.13 8.40 38.78
CA GLN A 33 -12.56 8.29 38.47
C GLN A 33 -12.82 7.72 37.07
N ASN A 34 -11.84 7.85 36.17
CA ASN A 34 -11.91 7.38 34.79
C ASN A 34 -11.00 6.16 34.51
N ASP A 35 -10.44 5.55 35.56
CA ASP A 35 -9.73 4.27 35.43
C ASP A 35 -10.69 3.17 34.96
N LEU A 36 -10.17 2.26 34.14
CA LEU A 36 -10.97 1.16 33.58
C LEU A 36 -10.29 -0.18 33.81
N ASN A 37 -11.08 -1.24 33.85
CA ASN A 37 -10.51 -2.59 33.86
C ASN A 37 -9.95 -2.96 32.47
N CYS A 38 -9.25 -4.09 32.39
CA CYS A 38 -8.58 -4.54 31.17
C CYS A 38 -9.52 -4.78 29.98
N SER A 39 -10.77 -5.15 30.23
CA SER A 39 -11.73 -5.57 29.20
C SER A 39 -12.54 -4.41 28.63
N ASN A 40 -12.61 -3.28 29.33
CA ASN A 40 -13.32 -2.10 28.86
C ASN A 40 -12.62 -1.48 27.64
N SER A 41 -13.42 -1.00 26.69
CA SER A 41 -12.90 -0.16 25.61
C SER A 41 -12.51 1.20 26.18
N ILE A 42 -11.29 1.63 25.90
CA ILE A 42 -10.82 2.97 26.25
C ILE A 42 -11.61 3.99 25.40
N PRO A 43 -12.20 5.03 26.01
CA PRO A 43 -12.93 6.05 25.27
C PRO A 43 -12.06 6.75 24.22
N LYS A 44 -12.72 7.28 23.20
CA LYS A 44 -12.08 8.21 22.25
C LYS A 44 -11.63 9.44 23.04
N GLN A 45 -10.48 10.03 22.64
CA GLN A 45 -9.92 11.22 23.28
C GLN A 45 -9.61 11.09 24.78
N ALA A 46 -9.54 9.87 25.33
CA ALA A 46 -9.07 9.65 26.69
C ALA A 46 -7.54 9.67 26.75
N SER A 47 -6.99 10.47 27.66
CA SER A 47 -5.56 10.49 28.01
C SER A 47 -5.23 9.52 29.14
N GLY A 48 -4.11 8.82 29.01
CA GLY A 48 -3.66 7.83 30.00
C GLY A 48 -2.82 6.73 29.39
N TYR A 49 -2.72 5.62 30.09
CA TYR A 49 -1.93 4.46 29.66
C TYR A 49 -2.51 3.16 30.20
N CYS A 50 -2.19 2.06 29.53
CA CYS A 50 -2.41 0.74 30.07
C CYS A 50 -1.25 0.36 31.00
N GLU A 51 -1.59 -0.04 32.22
CA GLU A 51 -0.63 -0.53 33.20
C GLU A 51 -0.55 -2.06 33.11
N VAL A 52 0.67 -2.58 33.00
CA VAL A 52 0.95 -4.02 33.01
C VAL A 52 1.99 -4.34 34.09
N GLU A 53 1.85 -5.48 34.76
CA GLU A 53 2.81 -6.00 35.73
C GLU A 53 3.49 -7.23 35.15
N ASP A 54 4.82 -7.28 35.22
CA ASP A 54 5.56 -8.50 34.97
C ASP A 54 5.37 -9.46 36.16
N ILE A 55 4.80 -10.64 35.88
CA ILE A 55 4.47 -11.63 36.91
C ILE A 55 5.72 -12.13 37.62
N ASP A 56 6.86 -12.17 36.92
CA ASP A 56 8.10 -12.76 37.42
C ASP A 56 8.86 -11.78 38.32
N THR A 57 8.94 -10.51 37.92
CA THR A 57 9.74 -9.48 38.62
C THR A 57 8.90 -8.55 39.50
N ARG A 58 7.57 -8.54 39.33
CA ARG A 58 6.62 -7.58 39.94
C ARG A 58 6.83 -6.13 39.51
N GLU A 59 7.66 -5.88 38.51
CA GLU A 59 7.83 -4.55 37.92
C GLU A 59 6.57 -4.12 37.15
N ARG A 60 6.23 -2.83 37.23
CA ARG A 60 5.04 -2.26 36.57
C ARG A 60 5.39 -1.28 35.46
N PHE A 61 4.83 -1.52 34.29
CA PHE A 61 5.11 -0.77 33.07
C PHE A 61 3.89 -0.05 32.53
N ARG A 62 4.13 1.13 31.95
CA ARG A 62 3.15 1.94 31.23
C ARG A 62 3.31 1.67 29.74
N VAL A 63 2.25 1.21 29.08
CA VAL A 63 2.23 0.89 27.64
C VAL A 63 0.95 1.40 27.00
N MET A 64 0.89 1.42 25.66
CA MET A 64 -0.26 1.96 24.91
C MET A 64 -0.67 3.35 25.42
N LYS A 65 0.33 4.23 25.58
CA LYS A 65 0.17 5.58 26.13
C LYS A 65 -0.58 6.46 25.13
N ARG A 66 -1.56 7.23 25.59
CA ARG A 66 -2.39 8.07 24.72
C ARG A 66 -2.59 9.46 25.32
N SER A 67 -2.61 10.46 24.44
CA SER A 67 -3.11 11.81 24.71
C SER A 67 -4.63 11.86 24.46
N CYS A 68 -5.23 13.05 24.51
CA CYS A 68 -6.61 13.27 24.04
C CYS A 68 -6.75 13.23 22.51
N ALA A 69 -5.70 12.89 21.76
CA ALA A 69 -5.80 12.82 20.32
C ALA A 69 -6.88 11.83 19.87
N ASN A 70 -7.44 12.11 18.70
CA ASN A 70 -8.40 11.22 18.06
C ASN A 70 -7.74 9.88 17.72
N THR A 71 -8.49 8.98 17.08
CA THR A 71 -7.93 7.73 16.56
C THR A 71 -8.55 7.47 15.19
N LYS A 72 -7.99 6.51 14.46
CA LYS A 72 -8.60 6.05 13.22
C LYS A 72 -10.06 5.64 13.48
N SER A 73 -10.98 6.08 12.63
CA SER A 73 -12.40 5.70 12.74
C SER A 73 -12.58 4.18 12.84
N GLY A 74 -13.31 3.75 13.87
CA GLY A 74 -13.56 2.34 14.20
C GLY A 74 -12.40 1.61 14.89
N ALA A 75 -11.31 2.30 15.25
CA ALA A 75 -10.28 1.73 16.12
C ALA A 75 -10.81 1.55 17.54
N VAL A 76 -10.51 0.40 18.14
CA VAL A 76 -10.91 0.03 19.51
C VAL A 76 -9.64 -0.34 20.26
N PHE A 77 -9.46 0.23 21.44
CA PHE A 77 -8.30 -0.03 22.29
C PHE A 77 -8.75 -0.57 23.63
N ARG A 78 -8.13 -1.66 24.08
CA ARG A 78 -8.37 -2.29 25.38
C ARG A 78 -7.04 -2.64 26.02
N CYS A 79 -6.95 -2.52 27.35
CA CYS A 79 -5.72 -2.91 28.05
C CYS A 79 -5.53 -4.43 28.11
N SER A 80 -6.54 -5.24 27.76
CA SER A 80 -6.38 -6.68 27.53
C SER A 80 -5.34 -6.99 26.45
N ASP A 81 -5.13 -6.08 25.50
CA ASP A 81 -4.16 -6.26 24.41
C ASP A 81 -2.74 -5.87 24.82
N ALA A 82 -2.59 -5.11 25.92
CA ALA A 82 -1.35 -4.51 26.39
C ALA A 82 -0.22 -5.51 26.64
N PRO A 83 -0.44 -6.70 27.24
CA PRO A 83 0.61 -7.71 27.41
C PRO A 83 1.27 -8.15 26.10
N GLY A 84 0.48 -8.37 25.06
CA GLY A 84 1.01 -8.81 23.77
C GLY A 84 1.53 -7.64 22.94
N PHE A 85 0.91 -6.46 23.04
CA PHE A 85 1.42 -5.21 22.45
C PHE A 85 2.83 -4.90 22.97
N ALA A 86 3.04 -4.96 24.30
CA ALA A 86 4.32 -4.72 24.94
C ALA A 86 5.42 -5.69 24.48
N ASN A 87 5.05 -6.96 24.28
CA ASN A 87 5.96 -7.99 23.80
C ASN A 87 6.19 -7.97 22.28
N PHE A 88 5.36 -7.25 21.49
CA PHE A 88 5.44 -7.27 20.03
C PHE A 88 6.80 -6.82 19.52
N ARG A 89 7.33 -5.71 20.04
CA ARG A 89 8.66 -5.20 19.67
C ARG A 89 9.79 -6.18 19.96
N VAL A 90 9.69 -6.92 21.06
CA VAL A 90 10.70 -7.92 21.46
C VAL A 90 10.63 -9.13 20.53
N LYS A 91 9.42 -9.60 20.21
CA LYS A 91 9.21 -10.67 19.22
C LYS A 91 9.75 -10.28 17.84
N ALA A 92 9.54 -9.03 17.42
CA ALA A 92 10.09 -8.50 16.18
C ALA A 92 11.63 -8.51 16.19
N GLN A 93 12.25 -8.07 17.29
CA GLN A 93 13.71 -8.13 17.46
C GLN A 93 14.24 -9.57 17.46
N LEU A 94 13.53 -10.52 18.09
CA LEU A 94 13.91 -11.93 18.10
C LEU A 94 13.82 -12.55 16.69
N ALA A 95 12.78 -12.23 15.93
CA ALA A 95 12.67 -12.65 14.52
C ALA A 95 13.87 -12.13 13.70
N VAL A 96 14.24 -10.86 13.89
CA VAL A 96 15.44 -10.28 13.26
C VAL A 96 16.72 -10.95 13.74
N ALA A 97 16.88 -11.20 15.04
CA ALA A 97 18.08 -11.83 15.60
C ALA A 97 18.29 -13.26 15.07
N GLN A 98 17.19 -13.99 14.80
CA GLN A 98 17.24 -15.32 14.19
C GLN A 98 17.91 -15.29 12.81
N THR A 99 17.66 -14.25 12.00
CA THR A 99 18.29 -14.10 10.68
C THR A 99 19.82 -13.93 10.76
N LYS A 100 20.31 -13.25 11.80
CA LYS A 100 21.76 -13.00 11.96
C LYS A 100 22.52 -14.24 12.39
N LYS A 101 21.92 -15.11 13.21
CA LYS A 101 22.57 -16.33 13.72
C LYS A 101 22.71 -17.43 12.66
N SER A 102 21.82 -17.47 11.68
CA SER A 102 21.75 -18.54 10.69
C SER A 102 22.47 -18.25 9.38
N GLY A 103 23.19 -17.13 9.26
CA GLY A 103 23.72 -16.68 7.96
C GLY A 103 22.59 -16.52 6.93
N PHE A 104 21.43 -16.00 7.38
CA PHE A 104 20.19 -15.99 6.61
C PHE A 104 20.35 -15.30 5.25
N ALA A 105 20.26 -16.10 4.21
CA ALA A 105 20.07 -15.65 2.84
C ALA A 105 18.63 -15.93 2.44
N LEU A 106 18.02 -14.99 1.72
CA LEU A 106 16.79 -15.31 1.02
C LEU A 106 17.10 -16.35 -0.08
N PRO A 107 16.19 -17.28 -0.35
CA PRO A 107 16.49 -18.26 -1.38
C PRO A 107 16.52 -17.62 -2.78
N ASN A 108 17.23 -18.26 -3.71
CA ASN A 108 17.58 -17.75 -5.05
C ASN A 108 18.41 -16.45 -5.05
N VAL A 109 19.12 -16.17 -3.96
CA VAL A 109 20.11 -15.11 -3.90
C VAL A 109 21.49 -15.77 -3.96
N GLY A 110 22.16 -15.66 -5.11
CA GLY A 110 23.47 -16.25 -5.34
C GLY A 110 24.58 -15.33 -4.86
N ALA A 111 25.68 -15.89 -4.34
CA ALA A 111 26.88 -15.12 -4.03
C ALA A 111 27.80 -14.90 -5.27
N GLN A 112 27.46 -15.47 -6.43
CA GLN A 112 28.40 -15.70 -7.55
C GLN A 112 27.92 -15.21 -8.94
N SER A 113 26.75 -14.57 -9.08
CA SER A 113 26.38 -13.99 -10.39
C SER A 113 27.12 -12.66 -10.60
N GLN A 114 27.74 -12.47 -11.78
CA GLN A 114 28.37 -11.19 -12.13
C GLN A 114 27.34 -10.06 -12.33
N SER A 115 26.09 -10.42 -12.67
CA SER A 115 24.96 -9.50 -12.83
C SER A 115 23.75 -10.06 -12.06
N PRO A 116 23.16 -9.29 -11.12
CA PRO A 116 22.02 -9.75 -10.36
C PRO A 116 20.82 -10.01 -11.26
N SER A 117 20.09 -11.10 -11.01
CA SER A 117 18.86 -11.37 -11.77
C SER A 117 17.79 -10.33 -11.46
N GLN A 118 17.24 -9.70 -12.49
CA GLN A 118 16.23 -8.64 -12.40
C GLN A 118 14.89 -9.13 -12.96
N GLY A 119 13.80 -8.71 -12.35
CA GLY A 119 12.47 -9.02 -12.88
C GLY A 119 11.34 -8.33 -12.14
N ILE A 120 10.14 -8.48 -12.71
CA ILE A 120 8.91 -7.94 -12.15
C ILE A 120 8.18 -9.05 -11.41
N VAL A 121 7.64 -8.75 -10.23
CA VAL A 121 6.79 -9.66 -9.46
C VAL A 121 5.41 -9.04 -9.33
N MET A 122 4.37 -9.80 -9.71
CA MET A 122 2.97 -9.38 -9.63
C MET A 122 2.18 -10.41 -8.83
N VAL A 123 1.24 -9.95 -8.00
CA VAL A 123 0.25 -10.83 -7.35
C VAL A 123 -1.10 -10.66 -8.03
N VAL A 124 -1.74 -11.77 -8.38
CA VAL A 124 -2.99 -11.79 -9.15
C VAL A 124 -4.02 -12.67 -8.46
N TYR A 125 -5.25 -12.17 -8.43
CA TYR A 125 -6.46 -12.89 -8.02
C TYR A 125 -7.55 -12.69 -9.08
N PRO A 126 -8.69 -13.44 -9.04
CA PRO A 126 -9.60 -13.52 -10.18
C PRO A 126 -10.11 -12.18 -10.72
N ALA A 127 -10.39 -11.21 -9.85
CA ALA A 127 -10.91 -9.91 -10.28
C ALA A 127 -9.83 -9.01 -10.92
N LEU A 128 -8.54 -9.31 -10.74
CA LEU A 128 -7.42 -8.54 -11.28
C LEU A 128 -6.79 -9.16 -12.53
N VAL A 129 -7.27 -10.32 -13.00
CA VAL A 129 -6.71 -10.98 -14.19
C VAL A 129 -6.72 -10.06 -15.41
N ALA A 130 -7.84 -9.38 -15.68
CA ALA A 130 -7.96 -8.47 -16.82
C ALA A 130 -6.99 -7.29 -16.72
N SER A 131 -6.84 -6.72 -15.52
CA SER A 131 -5.84 -5.68 -15.23
C SER A 131 -4.41 -6.20 -15.44
N ALA A 132 -4.06 -7.36 -14.89
CA ALA A 132 -2.75 -7.97 -15.05
C ALA A 132 -2.42 -8.24 -16.52
N TYR A 133 -3.37 -8.82 -17.26
CA TYR A 133 -3.21 -9.09 -18.69
C TYR A 133 -2.96 -7.79 -19.47
N ALA A 134 -3.73 -6.73 -19.18
CA ALA A 134 -3.58 -5.43 -19.81
C ALA A 134 -2.21 -4.80 -19.51
N THR A 135 -1.78 -4.82 -18.25
CA THR A 135 -0.49 -4.29 -17.81
C THR A 135 0.69 -5.06 -18.43
N ILE A 136 0.61 -6.38 -18.54
CA ILE A 136 1.66 -7.20 -19.16
C ILE A 136 1.72 -6.95 -20.68
N ARG A 137 0.57 -6.89 -21.37
CA ARG A 137 0.53 -6.54 -22.80
C ARG A 137 1.08 -5.14 -23.05
N LEU A 138 0.77 -4.17 -22.19
CA LEU A 138 1.33 -2.83 -22.25
C LEU A 138 2.87 -2.86 -22.14
N LEU A 139 3.40 -3.52 -21.11
CA LEU A 139 4.84 -3.68 -20.90
C LEU A 139 5.53 -4.29 -22.12
N ARG A 140 4.93 -5.33 -22.73
CA ARG A 140 5.56 -6.12 -23.79
C ARG A 140 5.41 -5.51 -25.18
N ASP A 141 4.18 -5.13 -25.54
CA ASP A 141 3.83 -4.79 -26.91
C ASP A 141 3.96 -3.29 -27.20
N VAL A 142 3.78 -2.45 -26.17
CA VAL A 142 3.80 -0.99 -26.33
C VAL A 142 5.12 -0.42 -25.82
N LEU A 143 5.56 -0.84 -24.65
CA LEU A 143 6.77 -0.30 -24.00
C LEU A 143 8.05 -1.08 -24.36
N GLY A 144 7.92 -2.26 -24.96
CA GLY A 144 9.06 -3.09 -25.37
C GLY A 144 9.88 -3.67 -24.20
N CYS A 145 9.38 -3.60 -22.97
CA CYS A 145 10.06 -4.06 -21.77
C CYS A 145 10.41 -5.54 -21.87
N LYS A 146 11.66 -5.90 -21.56
CA LYS A 146 12.17 -7.28 -21.64
C LYS A 146 12.37 -7.96 -20.29
N LEU A 147 12.12 -7.26 -19.18
CA LEU A 147 12.25 -7.85 -17.84
C LEU A 147 11.35 -9.08 -17.69
N PRO A 148 11.86 -10.22 -17.20
CA PRO A 148 11.03 -11.40 -16.92
C PRO A 148 9.99 -11.08 -15.84
N ILE A 149 8.81 -11.73 -15.89
CA ILE A 149 7.69 -11.48 -14.97
C ILE A 149 7.34 -12.76 -14.22
N GLU A 150 7.29 -12.71 -12.88
CA GLU A 150 6.71 -13.74 -12.04
C GLU A 150 5.30 -13.34 -11.58
N ILE A 151 4.29 -14.14 -11.95
CA ILE A 151 2.90 -13.98 -11.53
C ILE A 151 2.63 -14.95 -10.38
N TRP A 152 2.27 -14.39 -9.24
CA TRP A 152 1.93 -15.12 -8.02
C TRP A 152 0.43 -15.13 -7.79
N PHE A 153 -0.14 -16.28 -7.44
CA PHE A 153 -1.58 -16.40 -7.17
C PHE A 153 -1.87 -17.43 -6.09
N SER A 154 -2.99 -17.27 -5.40
CA SER A 154 -3.52 -18.27 -4.45
C SER A 154 -4.35 -19.31 -5.21
N PRO A 155 -3.96 -20.60 -5.24
CA PRO A 155 -4.76 -21.63 -5.90
C PRO A 155 -6.17 -21.74 -5.34
N ASP A 156 -6.32 -21.57 -4.02
CA ASP A 156 -7.63 -21.60 -3.34
C ASP A 156 -8.55 -20.48 -3.79
N GLU A 157 -8.00 -19.30 -4.06
CA GLU A 157 -8.76 -18.17 -4.56
C GLU A 157 -9.11 -18.34 -6.03
N MET A 158 -8.15 -18.77 -6.86
CA MET A 158 -8.37 -19.00 -8.29
C MET A 158 -9.40 -20.11 -8.55
N ARG A 159 -9.46 -21.14 -7.69
CA ARG A 159 -10.46 -22.23 -7.78
C ARG A 159 -11.90 -21.74 -7.63
N LYS A 160 -12.14 -20.59 -6.98
CA LYS A 160 -13.48 -19.98 -6.86
C LYS A 160 -13.99 -19.42 -8.20
N THR A 161 -13.11 -19.24 -9.18
CA THR A 161 -13.48 -18.79 -10.53
C THR A 161 -12.70 -19.60 -11.57
N PRO A 162 -13.13 -20.83 -11.87
CA PRO A 162 -12.43 -21.72 -12.78
C PRO A 162 -12.14 -21.06 -14.14
N GLY A 163 -10.93 -21.26 -14.66
CA GLY A 163 -10.52 -20.69 -15.94
C GLY A 163 -10.14 -19.20 -15.91
N SER A 164 -10.20 -18.53 -14.75
CA SER A 164 -9.77 -17.13 -14.62
C SER A 164 -8.31 -16.90 -15.02
N LEU A 165 -7.38 -17.85 -14.84
CA LEU A 165 -5.99 -17.69 -15.30
C LEU A 165 -5.79 -17.88 -16.82
N THR A 166 -6.80 -18.36 -17.55
CA THR A 166 -6.67 -18.72 -18.98
C THR A 166 -6.08 -17.59 -19.83
N PRO A 167 -6.48 -16.31 -19.67
CA PRO A 167 -5.92 -15.23 -20.48
C PRO A 167 -4.40 -15.07 -20.26
N LEU A 168 -3.94 -15.11 -19.02
CA LEU A 168 -2.52 -15.01 -18.68
C LEU A 168 -1.73 -16.23 -19.14
N GLN A 169 -2.30 -17.43 -19.05
CA GLN A 169 -1.66 -18.65 -19.55
C GLN A 169 -1.49 -18.62 -21.07
N LYS A 170 -2.50 -18.16 -21.81
CA LYS A 170 -2.41 -17.96 -23.27
C LYS A 170 -1.38 -16.89 -23.62
N LEU A 171 -1.34 -15.79 -22.86
CA LEU A 171 -0.37 -14.71 -23.04
C LEU A 171 1.09 -15.21 -23.01
N ASN A 172 1.40 -16.11 -22.09
CA ASN A 172 2.73 -16.70 -21.96
C ASN A 172 3.13 -17.56 -23.18
N GLN A 173 2.16 -18.07 -23.95
CA GLN A 173 2.43 -18.86 -25.14
C GLN A 173 2.71 -17.98 -26.37
N THR A 174 2.18 -16.75 -26.38
CA THR A 174 2.20 -15.87 -27.56
C THR A 174 3.18 -14.71 -27.45
N THR A 175 3.60 -14.34 -26.23
CA THR A 175 4.41 -13.14 -26.00
C THR A 175 5.89 -13.47 -25.92
N THR A 176 6.73 -12.57 -26.43
CA THR A 176 8.19 -12.66 -26.26
C THR A 176 8.58 -12.21 -24.84
N GLY A 177 9.18 -13.12 -24.07
CA GLY A 177 9.70 -12.86 -22.72
C GLY A 177 9.12 -13.79 -21.65
N ASP A 178 9.96 -14.18 -20.70
CA ASP A 178 9.63 -15.18 -19.68
C ASP A 178 8.52 -14.68 -18.74
N VAL A 179 7.31 -15.25 -18.83
CA VAL A 179 6.26 -15.11 -17.81
C VAL A 179 6.14 -16.44 -17.05
N ILE A 180 6.30 -16.38 -15.73
CA ILE A 180 6.37 -17.57 -14.87
C ILE A 180 5.25 -17.51 -13.84
N PHE A 181 4.54 -18.61 -13.69
CA PHE A 181 3.43 -18.74 -12.75
C PHE A 181 3.90 -19.41 -11.45
N ARG A 182 3.53 -18.82 -10.31
CA ARG A 182 3.89 -19.27 -8.95
C ARG A 182 2.66 -19.34 -8.06
N GLU A 183 2.53 -20.44 -7.34
CA GLU A 183 1.47 -20.63 -6.35
C GLU A 183 1.93 -20.19 -4.96
N ILE A 184 1.06 -19.50 -4.22
CA ILE A 184 1.37 -19.02 -2.86
C ILE A 184 1.31 -20.17 -1.82
N ASN A 185 0.49 -21.20 -2.02
CA ASN A 185 0.08 -22.15 -0.96
C ASN A 185 0.81 -23.52 -0.94
N THR A 186 1.78 -23.77 -1.82
CA THR A 186 2.44 -25.10 -1.94
C THR A 186 3.94 -25.00 -1.65
N ASN A 187 4.33 -25.08 -0.37
CA ASN A 187 5.73 -25.12 0.10
C ASN A 187 6.64 -23.98 -0.42
N GLY A 188 6.02 -22.88 -0.87
CA GLY A 188 6.62 -21.61 -1.30
C GLY A 188 7.91 -21.76 -2.11
N ARG A 189 7.82 -22.01 -3.42
CA ARG A 189 9.00 -21.81 -4.28
C ARG A 189 9.44 -20.35 -4.15
N PRO A 190 10.71 -20.08 -3.81
CA PRO A 190 11.15 -18.71 -3.59
C PRO A 190 11.07 -17.85 -4.85
N ILE A 191 10.87 -16.54 -4.67
CA ILE A 191 10.99 -15.53 -5.73
C ILE A 191 12.31 -15.73 -6.47
N ARG A 192 12.29 -15.74 -7.81
CA ARG A 192 13.46 -16.07 -8.65
C ARG A 192 14.51 -14.95 -8.69
N PHE A 193 14.07 -13.70 -8.67
CA PHE A 193 14.95 -12.56 -8.96
C PHE A 193 15.65 -12.02 -7.72
N GLU A 194 16.91 -11.62 -7.86
CA GLU A 194 17.66 -10.95 -6.78
C GLU A 194 17.26 -9.49 -6.62
N GLN A 195 16.96 -8.81 -7.74
CA GLN A 195 16.45 -7.45 -7.78
C GLN A 195 15.03 -7.48 -8.36
N VAL A 196 14.07 -6.98 -7.58
CA VAL A 196 12.65 -7.10 -7.87
C VAL A 196 12.03 -5.72 -8.01
N LEU A 197 11.30 -5.52 -9.11
CA LEU A 197 10.22 -4.53 -9.17
C LEU A 197 8.92 -5.26 -8.82
N PHE A 198 8.43 -5.07 -7.60
CA PHE A 198 7.06 -5.47 -7.27
C PHE A 198 6.12 -4.48 -7.97
N LEU A 199 5.07 -4.99 -8.61
CA LEU A 199 4.10 -4.18 -9.34
C LEU A 199 2.70 -4.80 -9.21
N ASP A 200 1.76 -4.04 -8.67
CA ASP A 200 0.36 -4.44 -8.62
C ASP A 200 -0.23 -4.60 -10.03
N ALA A 201 -1.20 -5.50 -10.17
CA ALA A 201 -1.81 -5.82 -11.46
C ALA A 201 -2.51 -4.63 -12.13
N ASP A 202 -2.96 -3.67 -11.34
CA ASP A 202 -3.65 -2.44 -11.71
C ASP A 202 -2.73 -1.20 -11.62
N ASN A 203 -1.42 -1.41 -11.62
CA ASN A 203 -0.41 -0.37 -11.69
C ASN A 203 0.36 -0.43 -13.01
N ALA A 204 0.07 0.52 -13.91
CA ALA A 204 0.61 0.53 -15.27
C ALA A 204 1.74 1.56 -15.40
N PRO A 205 2.93 1.17 -15.88
CA PRO A 205 3.98 2.13 -16.19
C PRO A 205 3.70 2.86 -17.51
N VAL A 206 4.18 4.10 -17.65
CA VAL A 206 4.05 4.89 -18.90
C VAL A 206 5.28 4.79 -19.83
N ARG A 207 6.35 4.14 -19.36
CA ARG A 207 7.61 3.91 -20.06
C ARG A 207 8.27 2.63 -19.54
N ASP A 208 9.22 2.05 -20.29
CA ASP A 208 9.92 0.84 -19.82
C ASP A 208 10.56 1.09 -18.44
N PRO A 209 10.20 0.32 -17.40
CA PRO A 209 10.72 0.52 -16.05
C PRO A 209 12.12 -0.11 -15.83
N SER A 210 12.72 -0.77 -16.82
CA SER A 210 14.03 -1.45 -16.70
C SER A 210 15.16 -0.55 -16.16
N PHE A 211 15.21 0.71 -16.61
CA PHE A 211 16.21 1.69 -16.16
C PHE A 211 16.22 1.92 -14.64
N LEU A 212 15.14 1.60 -13.92
CA LEU A 212 15.05 1.78 -12.47
C LEU A 212 16.17 1.05 -11.73
N PHE A 213 16.57 -0.13 -12.21
CA PHE A 213 17.64 -0.93 -11.61
C PHE A 213 19.04 -0.31 -11.75
N GLU A 214 19.17 0.71 -12.59
CA GLU A 214 20.44 1.42 -12.85
C GLU A 214 20.44 2.84 -12.27
N THR A 215 19.32 3.29 -11.68
CA THR A 215 19.24 4.61 -11.06
C THR A 215 20.28 4.75 -9.94
N PRO A 216 20.96 5.91 -9.80
CA PRO A 216 21.94 6.13 -8.75
C PRO A 216 21.39 5.83 -7.34
N GLU A 217 20.12 6.14 -7.12
CA GLU A 217 19.39 5.89 -5.87
C GLU A 217 19.31 4.40 -5.57
N PHE A 218 18.88 3.58 -6.54
CA PHE A 218 18.78 2.14 -6.37
C PHE A 218 20.15 1.47 -6.28
N VAL A 219 21.11 1.84 -7.11
CA VAL A 219 22.48 1.30 -7.03
C VAL A 219 23.08 1.60 -5.64
N LYS A 220 22.90 2.82 -5.14
CA LYS A 220 23.42 3.23 -3.82
C LYS A 220 22.70 2.52 -2.67
N MET A 221 21.37 2.50 -2.66
CA MET A 221 20.60 2.07 -1.49
C MET A 221 20.06 0.65 -1.59
N GLY A 222 19.74 0.18 -2.79
CA GLY A 222 19.13 -1.12 -3.09
C GLY A 222 17.66 -1.22 -2.70
N ALA A 223 17.02 -0.10 -2.34
CA ALA A 223 15.59 -0.02 -2.03
C ALA A 223 15.06 1.35 -2.46
N VAL A 224 14.06 1.37 -3.33
CA VAL A 224 13.32 2.58 -3.73
C VAL A 224 11.83 2.36 -3.45
N PHE A 225 11.22 3.31 -2.75
CA PHE A 225 9.81 3.32 -2.39
C PHE A 225 9.12 4.58 -2.92
N TRP A 226 7.81 4.49 -3.12
CA TRP A 226 7.00 5.59 -3.60
C TRP A 226 6.08 6.13 -2.50
N PRO A 227 5.86 7.45 -2.46
CA PRO A 227 4.92 8.05 -1.53
C PRO A 227 3.49 7.70 -1.94
N ASP A 228 2.65 7.51 -0.94
CA ASP A 228 1.19 7.58 -1.05
C ASP A 228 0.74 9.05 -0.95
N TYR A 229 -0.56 9.32 -1.14
CA TYR A 229 -1.16 10.63 -0.91
C TYR A 229 -1.02 11.13 0.53
N TRP A 230 -0.88 10.22 1.50
CA TRP A 230 -0.98 10.61 2.90
C TRP A 230 0.37 10.99 3.49
N HIS A 231 0.37 12.13 4.16
CA HIS A 231 1.44 12.62 4.99
C HIS A 231 0.93 12.74 6.44
N PRO A 232 1.77 12.59 7.49
CA PRO A 232 1.32 12.61 8.89
C PRO A 232 0.37 13.74 9.30
N GLN A 233 0.51 14.94 8.72
CA GLN A 233 -0.36 16.09 9.00
C GLN A 233 -1.73 15.99 8.31
N ASN A 234 -1.85 15.15 7.27
CA ASN A 234 -3.06 14.99 6.44
C ASN A 234 -3.34 13.51 6.11
N THR A 235 -3.23 12.61 7.11
CA THR A 235 -3.42 11.17 6.91
C THR A 235 -4.82 10.69 7.27
N MET A 236 -5.44 9.93 6.37
CA MET A 236 -6.67 9.21 6.70
C MET A 236 -6.43 7.89 7.44
N PHE A 237 -5.19 7.40 7.52
CA PHE A 237 -4.85 6.14 8.19
C PHE A 237 -4.33 6.32 9.62
N TYR A 238 -4.23 7.56 10.07
CA TYR A 238 -3.81 7.89 11.44
C TYR A 238 -2.37 7.45 11.74
N ILE A 239 -1.48 7.50 10.74
CA ILE A 239 -0.03 7.31 10.91
C ILE A 239 0.61 8.69 11.15
N ASN A 240 0.23 9.31 12.25
CA ASN A 240 0.75 10.61 12.72
C ASN A 240 1.51 10.46 14.04
N THR A 241 1.97 11.55 14.64
CA THR A 241 2.75 11.56 15.90
C THR A 241 2.04 10.85 17.06
N GLU A 242 0.71 10.88 17.09
CA GLU A 242 -0.13 10.34 18.16
C GLU A 242 -0.51 8.86 17.95
N SER A 243 -0.05 8.26 16.86
CA SER A 243 -0.36 6.87 16.54
C SER A 243 0.36 5.90 17.48
N LEU A 244 -0.38 4.90 17.98
CA LEU A 244 0.23 3.82 18.78
C LEU A 244 1.19 2.94 17.95
N VAL A 245 1.23 3.08 16.63
CA VAL A 245 2.17 2.33 15.78
C VAL A 245 3.63 2.58 16.19
N TRP A 246 3.98 3.81 16.59
CA TRP A 246 5.34 4.17 17.01
C TRP A 246 5.74 3.49 18.32
N GLN A 247 4.80 3.33 19.25
CA GLN A 247 5.00 2.57 20.48
C GLN A 247 5.03 1.07 20.23
N LEU A 248 4.18 0.55 19.33
CA LEU A 248 4.14 -0.86 18.95
C LEU A 248 5.49 -1.28 18.34
N LEU A 249 6.00 -0.47 17.43
CA LEU A 249 7.27 -0.70 16.74
C LEU A 249 8.48 -0.38 17.62
N ASP A 250 8.31 0.45 18.65
CA ASP A 250 9.41 1.05 19.43
C ASP A 250 10.39 1.79 18.49
N THR A 251 9.82 2.69 17.71
CA THR A 251 10.51 3.52 16.73
C THR A 251 10.04 4.96 16.94
N PRO A 252 10.92 5.96 17.01
CA PRO A 252 10.52 7.36 17.03
C PRO A 252 9.65 7.72 15.84
N PHE A 253 8.76 8.68 16.00
CA PHE A 253 8.01 9.25 14.88
C PHE A 253 8.96 9.79 13.81
N VAL A 254 8.61 9.57 12.55
CA VAL A 254 9.35 10.09 11.39
C VAL A 254 8.37 10.86 10.50
N ASP A 255 8.64 12.15 10.32
CA ASP A 255 7.84 13.03 9.47
C ASP A 255 8.22 12.83 8.00
N MET A 256 7.48 11.96 7.33
CA MET A 256 7.62 11.68 5.90
C MET A 256 6.31 11.11 5.34
N PHE A 257 6.16 11.12 4.02
CA PHE A 257 5.04 10.46 3.36
C PHE A 257 4.92 8.99 3.79
N GLU A 258 3.68 8.57 3.95
CA GLU A 258 3.34 7.15 3.97
C GLU A 258 3.75 6.51 2.64
N GLN A 259 4.06 5.22 2.68
CA GLN A 259 4.57 4.50 1.52
C GLN A 259 3.43 3.78 0.80
N GLU A 260 3.36 3.87 -0.53
CA GLU A 260 2.44 3.07 -1.35
C GLU A 260 3.10 1.72 -1.67
N SER A 261 2.40 0.60 -1.44
CA SER A 261 2.94 -0.76 -1.64
C SER A 261 2.66 -1.35 -3.01
N GLY A 262 1.81 -0.69 -3.82
CA GLY A 262 1.51 -1.13 -5.19
C GLY A 262 2.69 -1.15 -6.15
N GLN A 263 3.84 -0.58 -5.75
CA GLN A 263 5.13 -0.81 -6.42
C GLN A 263 6.31 -0.57 -5.48
N LEU A 264 7.31 -1.45 -5.58
CA LEU A 264 8.51 -1.43 -4.75
C LEU A 264 9.70 -1.90 -5.58
N LEU A 265 10.85 -1.25 -5.44
CA LEU A 265 12.08 -1.69 -6.09
C LEU A 265 13.08 -2.12 -5.03
N ILE A 266 13.40 -3.42 -4.95
CA ILE A 266 14.17 -3.99 -3.85
C ILE A 266 15.25 -4.95 -4.36
N ASP A 267 16.48 -4.71 -3.94
CA ASP A 267 17.57 -5.67 -3.96
C ASP A 267 17.42 -6.60 -2.74
N ARG A 268 16.91 -7.81 -2.99
CA ARG A 268 16.63 -8.83 -1.96
C ARG A 268 17.91 -9.34 -1.29
N ARG A 269 19.05 -9.33 -1.99
CA ARG A 269 20.34 -9.75 -1.43
C ARG A 269 20.78 -8.81 -0.32
N ARG A 270 20.60 -7.51 -0.53
CA ARG A 270 20.96 -6.46 0.44
C ARG A 270 19.92 -6.29 1.55
N HIS A 271 18.68 -6.73 1.32
CA HIS A 271 17.54 -6.46 2.20
C HIS A 271 16.86 -7.71 2.75
N SER A 272 17.59 -8.83 2.90
CA SER A 272 17.03 -10.07 3.46
C SER A 272 16.43 -9.87 4.87
N VAL A 273 17.13 -9.13 5.73
CA VAL A 273 16.71 -8.89 7.13
C VAL A 273 15.46 -7.99 7.21
N PRO A 274 15.40 -6.82 6.54
CA PRO A 274 14.15 -6.05 6.48
C PRO A 274 12.98 -6.81 5.88
N LEU A 275 13.17 -7.57 4.80
CA LEU A 275 12.11 -8.38 4.20
C LEU A 275 11.58 -9.45 5.16
N HIS A 276 12.45 -10.06 5.96
CA HIS A 276 12.02 -10.98 7.01
C HIS A 276 11.18 -10.28 8.10
N LEU A 277 11.53 -9.05 8.46
CA LEU A 277 10.76 -8.25 9.41
C LEU A 277 9.39 -7.84 8.84
N VAL A 278 9.30 -7.51 7.54
CA VAL A 278 8.01 -7.30 6.86
C VAL A 278 7.14 -8.54 6.94
N SER A 279 7.70 -9.72 6.71
CA SER A 279 6.99 -11.00 6.88
C SER A 279 6.47 -11.18 8.31
N PHE A 280 7.29 -10.88 9.32
CA PHE A 280 6.84 -10.88 10.70
C PHE A 280 5.66 -9.91 10.93
N TYR A 281 5.72 -8.68 10.41
CA TYR A 281 4.62 -7.72 10.55
C TYR A 281 3.32 -8.17 9.88
N ALA A 282 3.42 -8.76 8.69
CA ALA A 282 2.27 -9.22 7.92
C ALA A 282 1.58 -10.43 8.58
N PHE A 283 2.36 -11.38 9.10
CA PHE A 283 1.86 -12.70 9.51
C PHE A 283 1.85 -12.95 11.03
N HIS A 284 2.38 -12.05 11.85
CA HIS A 284 2.30 -12.21 13.31
C HIS A 284 0.85 -12.24 13.80
N TRP A 285 0.55 -13.19 14.69
CA TRP A 285 -0.74 -13.29 15.36
C TRP A 285 -0.63 -13.01 16.87
N PRO A 286 -1.51 -12.17 17.45
CA PRO A 286 -2.51 -11.34 16.76
C PRO A 286 -1.84 -10.25 15.90
N ASN A 287 -2.48 -9.86 14.80
CA ASN A 287 -2.01 -8.77 13.96
C ASN A 287 -2.47 -7.43 14.54
N TYR A 288 -1.60 -6.76 15.31
CA TYR A 288 -1.92 -5.49 15.97
C TYR A 288 -2.21 -4.35 15.00
N PHE A 289 -1.60 -4.34 13.81
CA PHE A 289 -1.90 -3.34 12.79
C PHE A 289 -3.37 -3.38 12.38
N GLN A 290 -3.93 -4.58 12.20
CA GLN A 290 -5.34 -4.78 11.87
C GLN A 290 -6.25 -4.66 13.09
N LEU A 291 -5.91 -5.34 14.19
CA LEU A 291 -6.71 -5.39 15.42
C LEU A 291 -7.01 -3.98 15.95
N GLN A 292 -6.01 -3.10 15.94
CA GLN A 292 -6.09 -1.75 16.47
C GLN A 292 -6.16 -0.67 15.37
N ARG A 293 -6.26 -1.09 14.10
CA ARG A 293 -6.31 -0.20 12.91
C ARG A 293 -5.18 0.83 12.87
N LEU A 294 -3.96 0.38 13.17
CA LEU A 294 -2.76 1.23 13.20
C LEU A 294 -2.13 1.43 11.81
N ALA A 295 -2.43 0.55 10.87
CA ALA A 295 -2.09 0.68 9.46
C ALA A 295 -3.15 -0.07 8.61
N TRP A 296 -3.26 0.28 7.33
CA TRP A 296 -4.18 -0.35 6.41
C TRP A 296 -3.46 -1.35 5.51
N GLY A 297 -3.75 -2.64 5.68
CA GLY A 297 -3.12 -3.69 4.87
C GLY A 297 -1.60 -3.72 5.02
N ASP A 298 -0.92 -3.88 3.89
CA ASP A 298 0.52 -3.99 3.72
C ASP A 298 1.22 -2.64 3.46
N LYS A 299 0.44 -1.63 3.07
CA LYS A 299 0.87 -0.30 2.63
C LYS A 299 2.18 0.20 3.23
N ASP A 300 2.27 0.38 4.55
CA ASP A 300 3.44 0.96 5.24
C ASP A 300 4.38 -0.07 5.87
N LEU A 301 4.09 -1.37 5.75
CA LEU A 301 4.86 -2.41 6.46
C LEU A 301 6.33 -2.44 6.02
N PHE A 302 6.61 -2.20 4.73
CA PHE A 302 7.98 -2.11 4.22
C PHE A 302 8.69 -0.90 4.81
N ARG A 303 8.09 0.29 4.74
CA ARG A 303 8.67 1.48 5.37
C ARG A 303 8.93 1.28 6.86
N PHE A 304 8.00 0.70 7.61
CA PHE A 304 8.18 0.43 9.04
C PHE A 304 9.37 -0.49 9.34
N ALA A 305 9.57 -1.55 8.55
CA ALA A 305 10.69 -2.46 8.74
C ALA A 305 12.04 -1.76 8.49
N TRP A 306 12.13 -0.93 7.44
CA TRP A 306 13.35 -0.17 7.14
C TRP A 306 13.65 0.89 8.20
N LEU A 307 12.63 1.61 8.67
CA LEU A 307 12.78 2.58 9.75
C LEU A 307 13.21 1.92 11.07
N LYS A 308 12.59 0.78 11.45
CA LYS A 308 12.94 0.06 12.67
C LYS A 308 14.39 -0.42 12.65
N LEU A 309 14.85 -0.91 11.50
CA LEU A 309 16.20 -1.44 11.34
C LEU A 309 17.24 -0.37 10.98
N LYS A 310 16.82 0.89 10.79
CA LYS A 310 17.66 2.00 10.33
C LYS A 310 18.43 1.66 9.05
N VAL A 311 17.77 0.93 8.14
CA VAL A 311 18.34 0.58 6.83
C VAL A 311 18.01 1.70 5.85
N PRO A 312 19.00 2.25 5.12
CA PRO A 312 18.73 3.32 4.16
C PRO A 312 17.86 2.82 2.99
N PHE A 313 16.97 3.68 2.54
CA PHE A 313 16.16 3.51 1.33
C PHE A 313 15.91 4.87 0.71
N PHE A 314 15.60 4.90 -0.59
CA PHE A 314 15.21 6.12 -1.26
C PHE A 314 13.68 6.21 -1.35
N MET A 315 13.10 7.25 -0.76
CA MET A 315 11.70 7.60 -1.01
C MET A 315 11.65 8.59 -2.18
N ILE A 316 10.84 8.33 -3.20
CA ILE A 316 10.61 9.31 -4.26
C ILE A 316 10.12 10.64 -3.66
N GLN A 317 10.76 11.74 -4.06
CA GLN A 317 10.55 13.04 -3.44
C GLN A 317 9.35 13.81 -4.00
N THR A 318 8.98 13.53 -5.25
CA THR A 318 7.84 14.16 -5.92
C THR A 318 6.53 13.59 -5.37
N PRO A 319 5.66 14.42 -4.76
CA PRO A 319 4.36 13.95 -4.28
C PRO A 319 3.52 13.33 -5.40
N PRO A 320 2.63 12.39 -5.10
CA PRO A 320 1.79 11.79 -6.14
C PRO A 320 0.87 12.83 -6.80
N SER A 321 0.75 12.75 -8.12
CA SER A 321 -0.29 13.42 -8.89
C SER A 321 -1.55 12.55 -8.90
N ILE A 322 -2.67 13.09 -9.39
CA ILE A 322 -3.97 12.40 -9.40
C ILE A 322 -4.55 12.45 -10.81
N ALA A 323 -4.78 11.29 -11.43
CA ALA A 323 -5.50 11.20 -12.69
C ALA A 323 -6.97 10.86 -12.47
N GLY A 324 -7.85 11.45 -13.26
CA GLY A 324 -9.29 11.32 -13.09
C GLY A 324 -10.12 11.97 -14.18
N THR A 325 -11.43 11.99 -13.93
CA THR A 325 -12.45 12.53 -14.84
C THR A 325 -13.01 13.83 -14.28
N VAL A 326 -13.32 14.77 -15.17
CA VAL A 326 -14.06 16.00 -14.85
C VAL A 326 -15.48 15.89 -15.39
N ILE A 327 -16.47 16.11 -14.52
CA ILE A 327 -17.89 16.23 -14.91
C ILE A 327 -18.44 17.55 -14.37
N GLY A 328 -18.86 18.42 -15.29
CA GLY A 328 -19.16 19.82 -14.99
C GLY A 328 -17.93 20.48 -14.37
N TRP A 329 -18.05 20.88 -13.10
CA TRP A 329 -16.99 21.55 -12.33
C TRP A 329 -16.30 20.62 -11.32
N SER A 330 -16.71 19.35 -11.23
CA SER A 330 -16.19 18.40 -10.24
C SER A 330 -15.15 17.48 -10.88
N PHE A 331 -13.91 17.50 -10.35
CA PHE A 331 -12.90 16.50 -10.65
C PHE A 331 -12.99 15.30 -9.71
N CYS A 332 -12.97 14.08 -10.26
CA CYS A 332 -12.89 12.84 -9.51
C CYS A 332 -11.63 12.07 -9.86
N GLY A 333 -10.63 12.15 -8.97
CA GLY A 333 -9.43 11.35 -9.06
C GLY A 333 -9.68 9.89 -8.72
N MET A 334 -9.19 8.99 -9.58
CA MET A 334 -9.38 7.54 -9.45
C MET A 334 -8.07 6.77 -9.56
N THR A 335 -6.97 7.45 -9.87
CA THR A 335 -5.67 6.84 -10.13
C THR A 335 -4.57 7.70 -9.53
N MET A 336 -3.72 7.07 -8.72
CA MET A 336 -2.50 7.65 -8.20
C MET A 336 -1.44 7.65 -9.28
N VAL A 337 -0.87 8.83 -9.54
CA VAL A 337 0.16 9.03 -10.53
C VAL A 337 1.46 9.30 -9.81
N GLN A 338 2.43 8.43 -10.02
CA GLN A 338 3.68 8.41 -9.28
C GLN A 338 4.86 8.57 -10.22
N HIS A 339 5.92 9.17 -9.68
CA HIS A 339 7.02 9.72 -10.46
C HIS A 339 8.29 8.90 -10.28
N ASP A 340 9.25 9.09 -11.17
CA ASP A 340 10.61 8.58 -11.01
C ASP A 340 11.48 9.51 -10.13
N THR A 341 12.78 9.25 -10.09
CA THR A 341 13.76 10.03 -9.31
C THR A 341 14.03 11.42 -9.88
N HIS A 342 13.65 11.69 -11.13
CA HIS A 342 13.75 12.99 -11.80
C HIS A 342 12.44 13.81 -11.69
N GLY A 343 11.37 13.21 -11.14
CA GLY A 343 10.06 13.83 -11.01
C GLY A 343 9.17 13.67 -12.23
N GLU A 344 9.55 12.83 -13.20
CA GLU A 344 8.74 12.51 -14.36
C GLU A 344 7.73 11.42 -14.05
N VAL A 345 6.54 11.49 -14.64
CA VAL A 345 5.49 10.47 -14.44
C VAL A 345 6.00 9.11 -14.90
N LEU A 346 5.83 8.10 -14.05
CA LEU A 346 6.23 6.72 -14.34
C LEU A 346 5.10 5.72 -14.16
N PHE A 347 4.34 5.80 -13.07
CA PHE A 347 3.34 4.79 -12.69
C PHE A 347 1.93 5.37 -12.59
N LEU A 348 0.95 4.63 -13.10
CA LEU A 348 -0.49 4.93 -13.05
C LEU A 348 -1.20 3.81 -12.27
N HIS A 349 -1.35 3.99 -10.96
CA HIS A 349 -1.94 3.01 -10.05
C HIS A 349 -3.44 3.27 -9.86
N ARG A 350 -4.29 2.39 -10.42
CA ARG A 350 -5.76 2.52 -10.36
C ARG A 350 -6.32 2.13 -8.99
N ASN A 351 -6.34 3.07 -8.04
CA ASN A 351 -6.94 2.84 -6.71
C ASN A 351 -8.47 2.62 -6.76
N GLN A 352 -9.12 3.11 -7.82
CA GLN A 352 -10.54 2.92 -8.11
C GLN A 352 -10.70 2.48 -9.56
N ARG A 353 -11.87 1.89 -9.92
CA ARG A 353 -12.18 1.51 -11.32
C ARG A 353 -11.06 0.70 -11.99
N LYS A 354 -10.68 -0.39 -11.33
CA LYS A 354 -9.79 -1.44 -11.86
C LYS A 354 -10.35 -1.96 -13.20
N LEU A 355 -9.46 -2.37 -14.09
CA LEU A 355 -9.85 -2.86 -15.41
C LEU A 355 -10.45 -4.26 -15.28
N MET A 356 -11.71 -4.41 -15.69
CA MET A 356 -12.45 -5.66 -15.57
C MET A 356 -12.60 -6.37 -16.92
N GLY A 357 -12.37 -5.68 -18.04
CA GLY A 357 -12.62 -6.16 -19.40
C GLY A 357 -14.10 -6.39 -19.71
N LYS A 358 -14.99 -5.93 -18.82
CA LYS A 358 -16.44 -6.08 -18.89
C LYS A 358 -17.11 -4.96 -18.11
N LEU A 359 -18.38 -4.69 -18.40
CA LEU A 359 -19.09 -3.62 -17.73
C LEU A 359 -19.20 -3.92 -16.23
N HIS A 360 -18.83 -2.95 -15.41
CA HIS A 360 -18.80 -3.11 -13.96
C HIS A 360 -20.21 -3.42 -13.42
N THR A 361 -20.34 -4.39 -12.51
CA THR A 361 -21.66 -4.90 -12.06
C THR A 361 -22.58 -3.81 -11.51
N LYS A 362 -22.03 -2.88 -10.71
CA LYS A 362 -22.81 -1.72 -10.22
C LYS A 362 -23.30 -0.77 -11.33
N LEU A 363 -22.61 -0.72 -12.48
CA LEU A 363 -23.08 0.05 -13.64
C LEU A 363 -24.22 -0.69 -14.33
N VAL A 364 -24.10 -2.01 -14.50
CA VAL A 364 -25.19 -2.86 -15.01
C VAL A 364 -26.43 -2.71 -14.14
N GLU A 365 -26.28 -2.79 -12.81
CA GLU A 365 -27.37 -2.61 -11.85
C GLU A 365 -28.00 -1.21 -11.93
N ALA A 366 -27.18 -0.16 -12.05
CA ALA A 366 -27.68 1.21 -12.14
C ALA A 366 -28.43 1.47 -13.47
N GLN A 367 -27.91 0.93 -14.58
CA GLN A 367 -28.60 0.92 -15.88
C GLN A 367 -29.94 0.18 -15.79
N SER A 368 -29.97 -1.02 -15.18
CA SER A 368 -31.22 -1.80 -15.03
C SER A 368 -32.27 -1.11 -14.16
N LYS A 369 -31.86 -0.16 -13.30
CA LYS A 369 -32.74 0.57 -12.37
C LYS A 369 -33.14 1.96 -12.88
N ASN A 370 -32.80 2.31 -14.14
CA ASN A 370 -32.99 3.66 -14.70
C ASN A 370 -32.50 4.78 -13.75
N GLN A 371 -31.47 4.51 -12.95
CA GLN A 371 -30.90 5.53 -12.09
C GLN A 371 -30.11 6.51 -12.96
N SER A 372 -30.30 7.80 -12.71
CA SER A 372 -29.51 8.86 -13.35
C SER A 372 -28.02 8.58 -13.14
N LEU A 373 -27.35 8.24 -14.24
CA LEU A 373 -25.92 7.96 -14.32
C LEU A 373 -25.15 9.22 -14.71
N VAL A 374 -25.61 10.39 -14.28
CA VAL A 374 -24.91 11.67 -14.51
C VAL A 374 -23.45 11.48 -14.10
N GLY A 375 -22.55 11.63 -15.07
CA GLY A 375 -21.11 11.41 -14.92
C GLY A 375 -20.55 10.04 -15.29
N ILE A 376 -21.38 9.09 -15.72
CA ILE A 376 -20.97 7.82 -16.37
C ILE A 376 -21.54 7.73 -17.79
N GLU A 377 -22.28 8.74 -18.24
CA GLU A 377 -22.99 8.81 -19.53
C GLU A 377 -22.11 8.78 -20.79
N ALA A 378 -20.80 8.64 -20.66
CA ALA A 378 -19.93 8.29 -21.78
C ALA A 378 -19.16 7.01 -21.43
N LEU A 379 -19.82 5.85 -21.53
CA LEU A 379 -19.10 4.76 -22.20
C LEU A 379 -18.80 5.35 -23.58
N PRO A 380 -17.54 5.64 -23.92
CA PRO A 380 -17.27 6.16 -25.25
C PRO A 380 -17.84 5.14 -26.25
N ASP A 381 -18.35 5.61 -27.38
CA ASP A 381 -18.74 4.74 -28.51
C ASP A 381 -17.47 4.17 -29.20
N ASP A 382 -16.47 3.80 -28.41
CA ASP A 382 -15.20 3.25 -28.83
C ASP A 382 -15.15 1.72 -28.71
N GLY A 383 -16.26 1.11 -28.30
CA GLY A 383 -16.46 -0.33 -28.26
C GLY A 383 -15.81 -1.04 -27.07
N TYR A 384 -15.27 -0.33 -26.08
CA TYR A 384 -14.67 -0.97 -24.90
C TYR A 384 -15.56 -0.88 -23.65
N PRO A 385 -15.70 -1.98 -22.88
CA PRO A 385 -16.65 -2.06 -21.78
C PRO A 385 -16.21 -1.34 -20.50
N ASP A 386 -14.91 -1.21 -20.26
CA ASP A 386 -14.39 -0.33 -19.21
C ASP A 386 -14.46 1.12 -19.72
N PRO A 387 -14.91 2.10 -18.92
CA PRO A 387 -14.94 3.51 -19.35
C PRO A 387 -13.54 4.14 -19.33
N GLU A 388 -13.37 5.19 -20.12
CA GLU A 388 -12.22 6.10 -20.01
C GLU A 388 -12.32 6.92 -18.72
N ILE A 389 -11.27 6.89 -17.90
CA ILE A 389 -11.25 7.56 -16.59
C ILE A 389 -10.13 8.59 -16.43
N TRP A 390 -9.22 8.72 -17.40
CA TRP A 390 -8.12 9.68 -17.36
C TRP A 390 -8.34 10.79 -18.38
N THR A 391 -9.17 11.77 -18.02
CA THR A 391 -9.34 12.97 -18.87
C THR A 391 -8.42 14.11 -18.44
N HIS A 392 -8.09 14.19 -17.15
CA HIS A 392 -7.23 15.22 -16.58
C HIS A 392 -6.21 14.63 -15.61
N LEU A 393 -5.03 15.25 -15.57
CA LEU A 393 -4.01 15.03 -14.55
C LEU A 393 -3.94 16.27 -13.65
N LEU A 394 -4.15 16.06 -12.35
CA LEU A 394 -4.00 17.06 -11.30
C LEU A 394 -2.64 16.88 -10.64
N SER A 395 -1.75 17.85 -10.80
CA SER A 395 -0.37 17.80 -10.31
C SER A 395 -0.09 18.87 -9.28
N PHE A 396 0.79 18.55 -8.33
CA PHE A 396 1.22 19.50 -7.30
C PHE A 396 2.33 20.40 -7.83
N ARG A 397 2.26 21.70 -7.55
CA ARG A 397 3.26 22.67 -8.00
C ARG A 397 4.54 22.50 -7.19
N THR A 398 5.66 22.35 -7.88
CA THR A 398 6.99 22.27 -7.28
C THR A 398 7.38 23.54 -6.50
N THR A 399 6.74 24.68 -6.78
CA THR A 399 6.91 25.94 -6.04
C THR A 399 6.13 26.01 -4.73
N SER A 400 5.21 25.08 -4.48
CA SER A 400 4.39 25.07 -3.26
C SER A 400 5.11 24.33 -2.12
N ALA A 401 4.91 24.81 -0.90
CA ALA A 401 5.41 24.13 0.29
C ALA A 401 4.70 22.77 0.45
N ARG A 402 5.44 21.73 0.83
CA ARG A 402 4.91 20.36 0.99
C ARG A 402 3.73 20.29 1.97
N SER A 403 3.64 21.19 2.96
CA SER A 403 2.50 21.31 3.88
C SER A 403 1.17 21.54 3.16
N GLU A 404 1.20 22.14 1.97
CA GLU A 404 0.02 22.44 1.15
C GLU A 404 -0.41 21.27 0.28
N TYR A 405 0.36 20.18 0.25
CA TYR A 405 -0.03 18.94 -0.39
C TYR A 405 -1.10 18.24 0.45
N ILE A 406 -2.35 18.49 0.08
CA ILE A 406 -3.52 17.96 0.78
C ILE A 406 -4.43 17.33 -0.28
N VAL A 407 -4.63 16.03 -0.14
CA VAL A 407 -5.58 15.23 -0.92
C VAL A 407 -6.73 14.86 0.00
N SER A 408 -7.98 14.92 -0.47
CA SER A 408 -9.12 14.36 0.25
C SER A 408 -9.74 13.20 -0.53
N GLY A 409 -10.53 12.37 0.16
CA GLY A 409 -11.19 11.21 -0.42
C GLY A 409 -12.68 11.23 -0.09
N GLU A 410 -13.50 11.72 -1.02
CA GLU A 410 -14.91 12.10 -0.79
C GLU A 410 -15.84 11.54 -1.88
N SER A 411 -17.14 11.49 -1.60
CA SER A 411 -18.17 11.27 -2.63
C SER A 411 -18.58 12.62 -3.19
N LEU A 412 -18.43 12.83 -4.51
CA LEU A 412 -18.63 14.14 -5.14
C LEU A 412 -19.96 14.23 -5.90
N PRO A 413 -20.59 15.43 -5.95
CA PRO A 413 -21.75 15.67 -6.82
C PRO A 413 -21.40 15.42 -8.29
N GLY A 414 -22.30 14.75 -9.02
CA GLY A 414 -22.09 14.35 -10.41
C GLY A 414 -21.36 13.02 -10.59
N PHE A 415 -21.02 12.32 -9.50
CA PHE A 415 -20.52 10.95 -9.52
C PHE A 415 -21.44 10.05 -8.68
N PRO A 416 -21.45 8.72 -8.92
CA PRO A 416 -22.23 7.81 -8.09
C PRO A 416 -21.84 7.93 -6.62
N LYS A 417 -22.83 7.85 -5.71
CA LYS A 417 -22.58 7.94 -4.26
C LYS A 417 -21.55 6.94 -3.74
N TRP A 418 -21.45 5.78 -4.40
CA TRP A 418 -20.50 4.72 -4.05
C TRP A 418 -19.10 4.93 -4.63
N GLN A 419 -18.92 5.87 -5.57
CA GLN A 419 -17.61 6.23 -6.11
C GLN A 419 -16.91 7.14 -5.11
N ARG A 420 -15.74 6.70 -4.64
CA ARG A 420 -14.84 7.56 -3.89
C ARG A 420 -13.92 8.28 -4.88
N CYS A 421 -13.82 9.59 -4.73
CA CYS A 421 -13.01 10.47 -5.55
C CYS A 421 -11.87 11.04 -4.72
N TYR A 422 -10.67 11.01 -5.27
CA TYR A 422 -9.47 11.55 -4.67
C TYR A 422 -9.06 12.87 -5.32
N GLY A 423 -8.28 13.68 -4.61
CA GLY A 423 -7.70 14.92 -5.11
C GLY A 423 -8.42 16.15 -4.58
N ARG A 424 -8.50 17.19 -5.41
CA ARG A 424 -9.25 18.43 -5.14
C ARG A 424 -10.41 18.53 -6.11
N ARG A 425 -11.58 18.91 -5.60
CA ARG A 425 -12.80 19.01 -6.41
C ARG A 425 -12.71 20.08 -7.50
N ASP A 426 -12.18 21.24 -7.16
CA ASP A 426 -12.11 22.43 -8.01
C ASP A 426 -10.68 22.57 -8.57
N LEU A 427 -10.56 22.44 -9.89
CA LEU A 427 -9.27 22.42 -10.60
C LEU A 427 -8.67 23.83 -10.76
N ASP A 428 -9.49 24.88 -10.79
CA ASP A 428 -9.07 26.23 -11.17
C ASP A 428 -8.84 27.15 -9.96
N ARG A 429 -9.34 26.77 -8.78
CA ARG A 429 -9.27 27.61 -7.56
C ARG A 429 -8.17 27.24 -6.57
N ASN A 430 -7.37 26.22 -6.85
CA ASN A 430 -6.30 25.80 -5.94
C ASN A 430 -4.94 26.38 -6.39
N PRO A 431 -4.28 27.25 -5.60
CA PRO A 431 -3.00 27.83 -5.98
C PRO A 431 -1.84 26.83 -5.97
N HIS A 432 -2.00 25.66 -5.35
CA HIS A 432 -0.94 24.67 -5.14
C HIS A 432 -1.00 23.49 -6.10
N PHE A 433 -2.14 23.29 -6.75
CA PHE A 433 -2.30 22.27 -7.78
C PHE A 433 -2.56 22.92 -9.14
N TYR A 434 -2.29 22.19 -10.21
CA TYR A 434 -2.68 22.57 -11.55
C TYR A 434 -3.20 21.35 -12.30
N ALA A 435 -4.16 21.59 -13.19
CA ALA A 435 -4.71 20.56 -14.03
C ALA A 435 -4.21 20.71 -15.47
N GLN A 436 -4.00 19.59 -16.13
CA GLN A 436 -3.77 19.54 -17.57
C GLN A 436 -4.57 18.39 -18.17
N LYS A 437 -4.92 18.49 -19.45
CA LYS A 437 -5.59 17.40 -20.14
C LYS A 437 -4.64 16.23 -20.24
N PHE A 438 -5.16 15.03 -19.97
CA PHE A 438 -4.37 13.82 -20.03
C PHE A 438 -3.94 13.50 -21.47
N SER A 439 -4.76 13.88 -22.46
CA SER A 439 -4.47 13.74 -23.89
C SER A 439 -3.23 14.49 -24.36
N ASP A 440 -2.84 15.55 -23.65
CA ASP A 440 -1.73 16.42 -24.05
C ASP A 440 -0.37 15.86 -23.56
N LEU A 441 -0.40 14.80 -22.75
CA LEU A 441 0.78 14.08 -22.28
C LEU A 441 1.31 13.17 -23.38
N SER A 442 2.63 12.96 -23.41
CA SER A 442 3.29 12.06 -24.37
C SER A 442 2.79 10.61 -24.32
N PHE A 443 2.17 10.22 -23.20
CA PHE A 443 1.56 8.91 -22.97
C PHE A 443 0.03 8.97 -22.85
N GLY A 444 -0.62 10.04 -23.32
CA GLY A 444 -2.07 10.24 -23.20
C GLY A 444 -2.93 9.10 -23.80
N GLY A 445 -2.41 8.39 -24.80
CA GLY A 445 -3.09 7.24 -25.44
C GLY A 445 -3.04 5.92 -24.66
N ILE A 446 -2.34 5.84 -23.53
CA ILE A 446 -2.05 4.58 -22.85
C ILE A 446 -3.31 3.91 -22.27
N GLU A 447 -4.32 4.69 -21.88
CA GLU A 447 -5.59 4.16 -21.38
C GLU A 447 -6.32 3.32 -22.42
N LYS A 448 -6.30 3.75 -23.67
CA LYS A 448 -6.96 3.04 -24.78
C LYS A 448 -6.36 1.65 -24.97
N HIS A 449 -5.03 1.53 -24.89
CA HIS A 449 -4.35 0.24 -24.94
C HIS A 449 -4.76 -0.66 -23.77
N LEU A 450 -4.74 -0.13 -22.55
CA LEU A 450 -5.12 -0.87 -21.35
C LEU A 450 -6.57 -1.40 -21.41
N ARG A 451 -7.53 -0.55 -21.80
CA ARG A 451 -8.95 -0.92 -21.96
C ARG A 451 -9.14 -1.98 -23.04
N LYS A 452 -8.48 -1.83 -24.19
CA LYS A 452 -8.48 -2.83 -25.26
C LYS A 452 -7.96 -4.18 -24.77
N PHE A 453 -6.79 -4.21 -24.14
CA PHE A 453 -6.18 -5.47 -23.68
C PHE A 453 -7.00 -6.13 -22.57
N ALA A 454 -7.59 -5.35 -21.66
CA ALA A 454 -8.50 -5.89 -20.64
C ALA A 454 -9.72 -6.57 -21.28
N PHE A 455 -10.31 -5.97 -22.32
CA PHE A 455 -11.42 -6.56 -23.06
C PHE A 455 -11.01 -7.87 -23.77
N GLU A 456 -9.86 -7.91 -24.43
CA GLU A 456 -9.31 -9.14 -25.03
C GLU A 456 -9.16 -10.26 -24.00
N ALA A 457 -8.73 -9.94 -22.77
CA ALA A 457 -8.58 -10.92 -21.70
C ALA A 457 -9.91 -11.64 -21.38
N VAL A 458 -11.03 -10.91 -21.35
CA VAL A 458 -12.35 -11.49 -21.09
C VAL A 458 -12.83 -12.34 -22.26
N GLN A 459 -12.59 -11.91 -23.50
CA GLN A 459 -12.92 -12.72 -24.68
C GLN A 459 -12.19 -14.06 -24.66
N LEU A 460 -10.90 -14.07 -24.29
CA LEU A 460 -10.11 -15.30 -24.17
C LEU A 460 -10.60 -16.26 -23.09
N GLN A 461 -11.31 -15.75 -22.07
CA GLN A 461 -11.93 -16.54 -21.02
C GLN A 461 -13.26 -17.19 -21.47
N GLN A 462 -14.01 -16.52 -22.35
CA GLN A 462 -15.32 -16.96 -22.82
C GLN A 462 -15.26 -18.02 -23.94
N HIS A 463 -14.18 -18.09 -24.71
CA HIS A 463 -13.98 -19.10 -25.75
C HIS A 463 -13.54 -20.47 -25.19
N LYS A 464 -14.32 -21.05 -24.28
CA LYS A 464 -14.14 -22.41 -23.74
C LYS A 464 -15.30 -23.32 -24.08
#